data_AF-A0A927MER5-F1
#
_entry.id   AF-A0A927MER5-F1
#
_cell.length_a   1.000
_cell.length_b   1.000
_cell.length_c   1.000
_cell.angle_alpha   90.00
_cell.angle_beta   90.00
_cell.angle_gamma   90.00
#
_symmetry.space_group_name_H-M   'P 1'
#
loop_
_entity.id
_entity.type
_entity.pdbx_description
1 polymer ?
#
loop_
_entity_poly.entity_id
_entity_poly.type
_entity_poly.pdbx_seq_one_letter_code
_entity_poly.pdbx_strand_id
1 'polypeptide(L)'
;MVKRKRETQRTNVATKRAEKEVFVESDDLTDKQRLFCVYYIKSFNQTMTAIKAGYSRNSAHVEGGSRLIRIPKVADEIRRLKGELQQGIFIDAMDVLNKA
;
A
#
# COMPACT_ATOMS: atom_id res chain seq x y z
N MET A 1 -32.53 -23.68 15.18
CA MET A 1 -32.47 -22.37 14.51
C MET A 1 -32.78 -21.26 15.51
N VAL A 2 -31.79 -20.64 16.20
CA VAL A 2 -31.85 -19.24 16.72
C VAL A 2 -30.42 -18.70 16.94
N LYS A 3 -30.08 -17.74 16.08
CA LYS A 3 -29.25 -16.51 16.12
C LYS A 3 -28.11 -16.28 17.16
N ARG A 4 -27.03 -15.69 16.61
CA ARG A 4 -25.73 -15.26 17.17
C ARG A 4 -25.86 -14.01 18.07
N LYS A 5 -24.90 -13.83 18.99
CA LYS A 5 -24.34 -12.50 19.32
C LYS A 5 -22.91 -12.65 19.85
N ARG A 6 -21.89 -12.29 19.05
CA ARG A 6 -20.51 -12.12 19.53
C ARG A 6 -20.25 -10.62 19.58
N GLU A 7 -20.22 -10.07 20.79
CA GLU A 7 -20.01 -8.66 21.07
C GLU A 7 -18.50 -8.39 21.04
N THR A 8 -18.03 -7.64 20.03
CA THR A 8 -16.60 -7.35 19.84
C THR A 8 -16.30 -6.00 20.46
N GLN A 9 -15.63 -5.99 21.62
CA GLN A 9 -15.20 -4.76 22.28
C GLN A 9 -14.09 -4.08 21.46
N ARG A 10 -14.33 -2.83 21.07
CA ARG A 10 -13.37 -1.97 20.36
C ARG A 10 -12.61 -1.13 21.38
N THR A 11 -11.31 -1.33 21.51
CA THR A 11 -10.42 -0.37 22.18
C THR A 11 -9.70 0.47 21.14
N ASN A 12 -9.96 1.78 21.21
CA ASN A 12 -9.31 2.82 20.42
C ASN A 12 -7.85 2.95 20.85
N VAL A 13 -6.92 2.92 19.89
CA VAL A 13 -5.54 3.35 20.12
C VAL A 13 -5.18 4.34 19.03
N ALA A 14 -5.22 5.61 19.42
CA ALA A 14 -4.71 6.71 18.61
C ALA A 14 -3.18 6.72 18.73
N THR A 15 -2.49 6.55 17.60
CA THR A 15 -1.06 6.81 17.51
C THR A 15 -0.86 7.74 16.32
N LYS A 16 -0.84 9.05 16.58
CA LYS A 16 -0.45 10.06 15.59
C LYS A 16 1.06 9.96 15.41
N ARG A 17 1.51 9.37 14.30
CA ARG A 17 2.88 9.50 13.81
C ARG A 17 2.81 10.47 12.64
N ALA A 18 3.51 11.60 12.72
CA ALA A 18 3.55 12.58 11.65
C ALA A 18 4.16 11.94 10.41
N GLU A 19 3.35 11.72 9.37
CA GLU A 19 3.76 11.16 8.09
C GLU A 19 4.15 12.33 7.19
N LYS A 20 5.40 12.30 6.70
CA LYS A 20 5.92 13.30 5.76
C LYS A 20 5.15 13.13 4.45
N GLU A 21 4.38 14.14 4.05
CA GLU A 21 3.56 14.12 2.84
C GLU A 21 4.46 14.05 1.60
N VAL A 22 4.57 12.87 1.01
CA VAL A 22 5.13 12.70 -0.33
C VAL A 22 3.97 12.97 -1.29
N PHE A 23 3.90 14.19 -1.78
CA PHE A 23 2.95 14.60 -2.80
C PHE A 23 3.40 14.01 -4.15
N VAL A 24 2.72 12.96 -4.62
CA VAL A 24 2.86 12.47 -6.00
C VAL A 24 1.63 12.96 -6.73
N GLU A 25 1.82 13.98 -7.55
CA GLU A 25 0.80 14.55 -8.42
C GLU A 25 0.56 13.54 -9.56
N SER A 26 -0.35 12.61 -9.35
CA SER A 26 -0.91 11.75 -10.38
C SER A 26 -2.40 12.02 -10.44
N ASP A 27 -2.82 12.78 -11.46
CA ASP A 27 -4.16 13.36 -11.67
C ASP A 27 -5.33 12.35 -11.69
N ASP A 28 -5.06 11.06 -11.54
CA ASP A 28 -6.00 9.97 -11.77
C ASP A 28 -6.25 9.07 -10.55
N LEU A 29 -5.46 9.21 -9.47
CA LEU A 29 -5.54 8.38 -8.27
C LEU A 29 -5.99 9.21 -7.07
N THR A 30 -6.94 8.65 -6.31
CA THR A 30 -7.30 9.23 -5.01
C THR A 30 -6.12 9.16 -4.05
N ASP A 31 -6.04 10.09 -3.08
CA ASP A 31 -4.96 10.14 -2.09
C ASP A 31 -4.74 8.81 -1.38
N LYS A 32 -5.82 8.10 -1.04
CA LYS A 32 -5.76 6.77 -0.41
C LYS A 32 -5.15 5.70 -1.32
N GLN A 33 -5.46 5.74 -2.62
CA GLN A 33 -4.87 4.81 -3.58
C GLN A 33 -3.39 5.10 -3.80
N ARG A 34 -3.00 6.38 -3.86
CA ARG A 34 -1.60 6.79 -3.95
C ARG A 34 -0.81 6.31 -2.73
N LEU A 35 -1.32 6.57 -1.52
CA LEU A 35 -0.75 6.06 -0.26
C LEU A 35 -0.63 4.54 -0.26
N PHE A 36 -1.65 3.85 -0.79
CA PHE A 36 -1.61 2.40 -0.94
C PHE A 36 -0.46 1.94 -1.84
N CYS A 37 -0.30 2.53 -3.03
CA CYS A 37 0.79 2.17 -3.95
C CYS A 37 2.17 2.33 -3.28
N VAL A 38 2.41 3.48 -2.64
CA VAL A 38 3.69 3.77 -1.97
C VAL A 38 3.97 2.79 -0.83
N TYR A 39 2.99 2.50 0.01
CA TYR A 39 3.16 1.54 1.11
C TYR A 39 3.26 0.08 0.64
N TYR A 40 2.63 -0.25 -0.49
CA TYR A 40 2.62 -1.59 -1.02
C TYR A 40 4.00 -1.98 -1.53
N ILE A 41 4.68 -1.08 -2.24
CA ILE A 41 6.04 -1.31 -2.74
C ILE A 41 7.04 -1.52 -1.61
N LYS A 42 6.82 -0.88 -0.45
CA LYS A 42 7.71 -1.03 0.72
C LYS A 42 7.51 -2.35 1.48
N SER A 43 6.30 -2.88 1.51
CA SER A 43 5.95 -3.98 2.43
C SER A 43 5.47 -5.26 1.73
N PHE A 44 5.10 -5.17 0.46
CA PHE A 44 4.47 -6.21 -0.36
C PHE A 44 3.27 -6.90 0.32
N ASN A 45 2.71 -6.30 1.38
CA ASN A 45 1.59 -6.83 2.16
C ASN A 45 0.34 -5.99 1.89
N GLN A 46 -0.60 -6.57 1.18
CA GLN A 46 -1.80 -5.89 0.67
C GLN A 46 -2.71 -5.41 1.80
N THR A 47 -3.03 -6.29 2.75
CA THR A 47 -3.93 -5.99 3.88
C THR A 47 -3.36 -4.93 4.80
N MET A 48 -2.08 -5.06 5.18
CA MET A 48 -1.43 -4.08 6.07
C MET A 48 -1.25 -2.72 5.39
N THR A 49 -0.97 -2.72 4.09
CA THR A 49 -0.89 -1.50 3.29
C THR A 49 -2.25 -0.79 3.24
N ALA A 50 -3.34 -1.51 2.99
CA ALA A 50 -4.67 -0.91 2.99
C ALA A 50 -5.02 -0.26 4.33
N ILE A 51 -4.67 -0.90 5.45
CA ILE A 51 -4.86 -0.32 6.80
C ILE A 51 -4.06 0.99 6.93
N LYS A 52 -2.78 0.99 6.51
CA LYS A 52 -1.92 2.18 6.56
C LYS A 52 -2.37 3.31 5.64
N ALA A 53 -2.94 2.97 4.49
CA ALA A 53 -3.50 3.92 3.54
C ALA A 53 -4.87 4.50 3.97
N GLY A 54 -5.37 4.18 5.17
CA GLY A 54 -6.60 4.74 5.72
C GLY A 54 -7.88 4.02 5.28
N TYR A 55 -7.78 2.75 4.86
CA TYR A 55 -8.93 1.87 4.69
C TYR A 55 -9.32 1.22 6.02
N SER A 56 -10.61 0.91 6.18
CA SER A 56 -11.11 0.28 7.40
C SER A 56 -10.46 -1.08 7.62
N ARG A 57 -9.96 -1.34 8.85
CA ARG A 57 -9.34 -2.62 9.21
C ARG A 57 -10.25 -3.81 8.94
N ASN A 58 -11.56 -3.65 9.11
CA ASN A 58 -12.53 -4.72 8.89
C ASN A 58 -12.72 -5.06 7.41
N SER A 59 -12.47 -4.12 6.49
CA SER A 59 -12.58 -4.32 5.04
C SER A 59 -11.22 -4.41 4.35
N ALA A 60 -10.11 -4.13 5.03
CA ALA A 60 -8.78 -4.04 4.44
C ALA A 60 -8.33 -5.29 3.68
N HIS A 61 -8.75 -6.49 4.13
CA HIS A 61 -8.49 -7.73 3.41
C HIS A 61 -9.20 -7.77 2.05
N VAL A 62 -10.43 -7.29 1.97
CA VAL A 62 -11.22 -7.26 0.74
C VAL A 62 -10.78 -6.11 -0.16
N GLU A 63 -10.61 -4.93 0.43
CA GLU A 63 -10.19 -3.71 -0.26
C GLU A 63 -8.77 -3.86 -0.81
N GLY A 64 -7.78 -4.12 0.05
CA GLY A 64 -6.38 -4.24 -0.37
C GLY A 64 -6.11 -5.50 -1.19
N GLY A 65 -6.72 -6.63 -0.81
CA GLY A 65 -6.42 -7.94 -1.37
C GLY A 65 -7.03 -8.23 -2.75
N SER A 66 -8.20 -7.65 -3.01
CA SER A 66 -8.99 -7.98 -4.20
C SER A 66 -9.42 -6.76 -4.98
N ARG A 67 -9.88 -5.69 -4.32
CA ARG A 67 -10.43 -4.53 -5.03
C ARG A 67 -9.35 -3.61 -5.56
N LEU A 68 -8.47 -3.09 -4.71
CA LEU A 68 -7.48 -2.09 -5.11
C LEU A 68 -6.54 -2.60 -6.21
N ILE A 69 -6.08 -3.84 -6.11
CA ILE A 69 -5.16 -4.42 -7.10
C ILE A 69 -5.82 -4.67 -8.45
N ARG A 70 -7.15 -4.85 -8.48
CA ARG A 70 -7.91 -5.02 -9.73
C ARG A 70 -8.23 -3.70 -10.42
N ILE A 71 -8.09 -2.57 -9.74
CA ILE A 71 -8.28 -1.26 -10.35
C ILE A 71 -7.11 -1.04 -11.31
N PRO A 72 -7.34 -0.89 -12.63
CA PRO A 72 -6.26 -0.78 -13.61
C PRO A 72 -5.26 0.32 -13.27
N LYS A 73 -5.75 1.50 -12.88
CA LYS A 73 -4.92 2.65 -12.48
C LYS A 73 -3.96 2.34 -11.33
N VAL A 74 -4.43 1.61 -10.31
CA VAL A 74 -3.63 1.21 -9.15
C VAL A 74 -2.59 0.16 -9.56
N ALA A 75 -2.99 -0.81 -10.38
CA ALA A 75 -2.09 -1.83 -10.89
C ALA A 75 -0.97 -1.24 -11.76
N ASP A 76 -1.31 -0.26 -12.60
CA ASP A 76 -0.35 0.44 -13.48
C ASP A 76 0.64 1.25 -12.66
N GLU A 77 0.18 1.98 -11.64
CA GLU A 77 1.07 2.73 -10.76
C GLU A 77 2.00 1.81 -9.94
N ILE A 78 1.49 0.67 -9.44
CA ILE A 78 2.32 -0.35 -8.80
C ILE A 78 3.36 -0.90 -9.78
N ARG A 79 2.99 -1.11 -11.06
CA ARG A 79 3.93 -1.59 -12.08
C ARG A 79 5.01 -0.55 -12.37
N ARG A 80 4.66 0.73 -12.48
CA ARG A 80 5.60 1.84 -12.66
C ARG A 80 6.61 1.89 -11.52
N LEU A 81 6.14 1.91 -10.27
CA LEU A 81 6.99 1.95 -9.08
C LEU A 81 7.89 0.71 -8.94
N LYS A 82 7.41 -0.47 -9.33
CA LYS A 82 8.23 -1.69 -9.39
C LYS A 82 9.36 -1.57 -10.42
N GLY A 83 9.06 -1.02 -11.61
CA GLY A 83 10.05 -0.78 -12.65
C GLY A 83 11.14 0.18 -12.19
N GLU A 84 10.77 1.29 -11.55
CA GLU A 84 11.72 2.26 -10.99
C GLU A 84 12.60 1.63 -9.90
N LEU A 85 12.02 0.83 -9.01
CA LEU A 85 12.77 0.10 -8.00
C LEU A 85 13.77 -0.88 -8.63
N GLN A 86 13.37 -1.61 -9.66
CA GLN A 86 14.25 -2.55 -10.37
C GLN A 86 15.39 -1.84 -11.10
N GLN A 87 15.12 -0.70 -11.75
CA GLN A 87 16.16 0.10 -12.39
C GLN A 87 17.17 0.64 -11.38
N GLY A 88 16.71 1.14 -10.23
CA GLY A 88 17.60 1.58 -9.16
C GLY A 88 18.48 0.46 -8.60
N ILE A 89 17.91 -0.74 -8.38
CA ILE A 89 18.66 -1.92 -7.91
C ILE A 89 19.67 -2.40 -8.96
N PHE A 90 19.32 -2.37 -10.26
CA PHE A 90 20.20 -2.84 -11.32
C PHE A 90 21.42 -1.95 -11.52
N ILE A 91 21.25 -0.62 -11.41
CA ILE A 91 22.36 0.34 -11.43
C ILE A 91 23.31 0.05 -10.27
N ASP A 92 22.78 -0.14 -9.05
CA ASP A 92 23.60 -0.44 -7.86
C ASP A 92 24.38 -1.76 -7.99
N ALA A 93 23.74 -2.84 -8.45
CA ALA A 93 24.41 -4.14 -8.63
C ALA A 93 25.51 -4.10 -9.72
N MET A 94 25.29 -3.39 -10.83
CA MET A 94 26.30 -3.21 -11.88
C MET A 94 27.41 -2.24 -11.48
N ASP A 95 27.11 -1.21 -10.67
CA ASP A 95 28.10 -0.29 -10.12
C ASP A 95 29.05 -0.98 -9.12
N VAL A 96 28.54 -1.97 -8.37
CA VAL A 96 29.39 -2.85 -7.55
C VAL A 96 30.34 -3.68 -8.41
N LEU A 97 29.86 -4.20 -9.55
CA LEU A 97 30.66 -5.03 -10.46
C LEU A 97 31.73 -4.23 -11.23
N ASN A 98 31.46 -2.97 -11.56
CA ASN A 98 32.38 -2.10 -12.30
C ASN A 98 33.40 -1.33 -11.44
N LYS A 99 33.42 -1.57 -10.12
CA LYS A 99 34.40 -0.98 -9.18
C LYS A 99 35.53 -1.95 -8.77
N ALA A 100 35.67 -3.08 -9.45
CA ALA A 100 36.78 -4.04 -9.26
C ALA A 100 37.89 -3.84 -10.29
#